data_AF-A0AAN6EQ65-F1
#
_entry.id   AF-A0AAN6EQ65-F1
#
_cell.length_a   1.000
_cell.length_b   1.000
_cell.length_c   1.000
_cell.angle_alpha   90.00
_cell.angle_beta   90.00
_cell.angle_gamma   90.00
#
_symmetry.space_group_name_H-M   'P 1'
#
loop_
_entity.id
_entity.type
_entity.pdbx_description
1 polymer ?
#
loop_
_entity_poly.entity_id
_entity_poly.type
_entity_poly.pdbx_seq_one_letter_code
_entity_poly.pdbx_strand_id
1 'polypeptide(L)'
;MAADYWTSTQRTYWTFTPEKLSSIRDDLERANAKTIEQFPFPDRRLMFIFLRDRLLQLGKRLPFRQQCMATALVYLHRYFLSTPMQNVNIYLLVATAFYLSSKTEESPHHIRLVAAEARQAWPELMPGDVFRLGEMEFCLISEMRSQLIVWHPYRTLIALKENQDLRLTNDELGLAWSIINDSYMTDLPLTCPPHLIAIIAMLLAVVFLPTAKASGTLRPISHESLVNPDSSAGPFSSLVGRHGQNLSGSFSAAVGNLQMSNNNQQFGQHSVNNNQGKSRAAQESSTTDRDKDKTIVAAIKDSEKLQNIITFLVESGIDVEQVINGIQEMISLYSVWEEYNEKTVREAVARCIKGRGLDG
;
A
#
# COMPACT_ATOMS: atom_id res chain seq x y z
N MET A 1 28.86 -7.46 0.34
CA MET A 1 27.70 -7.06 1.18
C MET A 1 26.46 -7.53 0.45
N ALA A 2 25.66 -8.38 1.10
CA ALA A 2 24.87 -9.44 0.46
C ALA A 2 24.18 -9.01 -0.85
N ALA A 3 24.49 -9.69 -1.96
CA ALA A 3 23.73 -9.62 -3.21
C ALA A 3 22.45 -10.48 -3.16
N ASP A 4 22.20 -11.11 -2.02
CA ASP A 4 21.13 -12.07 -1.81
C ASP A 4 20.29 -11.69 -0.58
N TYR A 5 18.97 -11.66 -0.77
CA TYR A 5 17.99 -11.42 0.28
C TYR A 5 18.06 -12.48 1.38
N TRP A 6 18.38 -13.73 1.03
CA TRP A 6 18.31 -14.86 1.97
C TRP A 6 19.33 -14.81 3.11
N THR A 7 20.46 -14.13 2.89
CA THR A 7 21.50 -13.87 3.90
C THR A 7 21.47 -12.43 4.42
N SER A 8 20.44 -11.66 4.07
CA SER A 8 20.35 -10.24 4.40
C SER A 8 19.92 -10.00 5.84
N THR A 9 20.34 -8.85 6.40
CA THR A 9 19.90 -8.39 7.72
C THR A 9 18.39 -8.20 7.79
N GLN A 10 17.75 -7.81 6.67
CA GLN A 10 16.30 -7.65 6.60
C GLN A 10 15.59 -8.96 6.93
N ARG A 11 15.99 -10.08 6.33
CA ARG A 11 15.37 -11.38 6.60
C ARG A 11 15.59 -11.82 8.05
N THR A 12 16.81 -11.65 8.57
CA THR A 12 17.18 -12.14 9.89
C THR A 12 16.47 -11.38 11.03
N TYR A 13 16.30 -10.06 10.90
CA TYR A 13 15.89 -9.21 12.01
C TYR A 13 14.55 -8.49 11.82
N TRP A 14 14.11 -8.29 10.57
CA TRP A 14 12.94 -7.46 10.24
C TRP A 14 11.85 -8.19 9.47
N THR A 15 11.92 -9.52 9.41
CA THR A 15 10.84 -10.35 8.91
C THR A 15 10.20 -11.10 10.08
N PHE A 16 8.91 -10.89 10.29
CA PHE A 16 8.16 -11.42 11.41
C PHE A 16 6.99 -12.28 10.93
N THR A 17 6.61 -13.26 11.74
CA THR A 17 5.31 -13.91 11.55
C THR A 17 4.19 -12.95 11.99
N PRO A 18 2.99 -13.02 11.37
CA PRO A 18 1.87 -12.15 11.74
C PRO A 18 1.52 -12.20 13.24
N GLU A 19 1.59 -13.39 13.85
CA GLU A 19 1.33 -13.58 15.28
C GLU A 19 2.35 -12.84 16.16
N LYS A 20 3.64 -12.97 15.83
CA LYS A 20 4.70 -12.28 16.57
C LYS A 20 4.59 -10.77 16.40
N LEU A 21 4.21 -10.31 15.21
CA LEU A 21 4.01 -8.90 14.94
C LEU A 21 2.84 -8.33 15.75
N SER A 22 1.73 -9.07 15.86
CA SER A 22 0.60 -8.70 16.74
C SER A 22 1.04 -8.63 18.20
N SER A 23 1.74 -9.65 18.70
CA SER A 23 2.21 -9.67 20.09
C SER A 23 3.11 -8.47 20.43
N ILE A 24 4.05 -8.11 19.55
CA ILE A 24 4.92 -6.94 19.76
C ILE A 24 4.09 -5.66 19.88
N ARG A 25 3.03 -5.54 19.08
CA ARG A 25 2.15 -4.38 19.06
C ARG A 25 1.27 -4.33 20.31
N ASP A 26 0.68 -5.47 20.69
CA ASP A 26 -0.16 -5.57 21.89
C ASP A 26 0.62 -5.21 23.15
N ASP A 27 1.90 -5.64 23.23
CA ASP A 27 2.77 -5.29 24.34
C ASP A 27 3.13 -3.79 24.34
N LEU A 28 3.36 -3.21 23.16
CA LEU A 28 3.59 -1.77 23.01
C LEU A 28 2.37 -0.93 23.42
N GLU A 29 1.18 -1.36 23.00
CA GLU A 29 -0.09 -0.72 23.34
C GLU A 29 -0.38 -0.83 24.83
N ARG A 30 -0.16 -2.01 25.43
CA ARG A 30 -0.31 -2.21 26.88
C ARG A 30 0.62 -1.32 27.68
N ALA A 31 1.88 -1.16 27.24
CA ALA A 31 2.84 -0.28 27.90
C ALA A 31 2.45 1.22 27.81
N ASN A 32 1.70 1.60 26.76
CA ASN A 32 1.35 3.00 26.47
C ASN A 32 -0.16 3.30 26.53
N ALA A 33 -0.95 2.42 27.17
CA ALA A 33 -2.42 2.47 27.14
C ALA A 33 -2.98 3.85 27.53
N LYS A 34 -2.41 4.47 28.57
CA LYS A 34 -2.83 5.81 29.02
C LYS A 34 -2.69 6.89 27.94
N THR A 35 -1.65 6.83 27.14
CA THR A 35 -1.40 7.80 26.06
C THR A 35 -2.35 7.56 24.89
N ILE A 36 -2.62 6.29 24.57
CA ILE A 36 -3.48 5.89 23.46
C ILE A 36 -4.93 6.24 23.77
N GLU A 37 -5.38 6.04 25.01
CA GLU A 37 -6.73 6.44 25.47
C GLU A 37 -6.93 7.96 25.42
N GLN A 38 -5.90 8.75 25.75
CA GLN A 38 -5.96 10.22 25.69
C GLN A 38 -6.01 10.74 24.25
N PHE A 39 -5.25 10.11 23.34
CA PHE A 39 -5.16 10.51 21.94
C PHE A 39 -5.40 9.30 21.03
N PRO A 40 -6.67 8.94 20.78
CA PRO A 40 -6.99 7.82 19.90
C PRO A 40 -6.68 8.20 18.46
N PHE A 41 -5.83 7.39 17.82
CA PHE A 41 -5.62 7.47 16.38
C PHE A 41 -6.53 6.47 15.66
N PRO A 42 -6.90 6.77 14.40
CA PRO A 42 -7.59 5.81 13.53
C PRO A 42 -6.75 4.55 13.27
N ASP A 43 -7.33 3.60 12.54
CA ASP A 43 -6.65 2.37 12.15
C ASP A 43 -5.25 2.66 11.58
N ARG A 44 -4.29 1.78 11.89
CA ARG A 44 -2.90 1.88 11.48
C ARG A 44 -2.78 2.06 9.97
N ARG A 45 -3.60 1.35 9.17
CA ARG A 45 -3.61 1.48 7.71
C ARG A 45 -3.98 2.89 7.27
N LEU A 46 -4.98 3.52 7.89
CA LEU A 46 -5.35 4.93 7.63
C LEU A 46 -4.22 5.88 8.01
N MET A 47 -3.52 5.60 9.11
CA MET A 47 -2.34 6.36 9.50
C MET A 47 -1.22 6.22 8.46
N PHE A 48 -0.93 5.03 7.95
CA PHE A 48 0.07 4.84 6.90
C PHE A 48 -0.33 5.45 5.55
N ILE A 49 -1.63 5.49 5.22
CA ILE A 49 -2.15 6.26 4.09
C ILE A 49 -1.78 7.73 4.26
N PHE A 50 -2.04 8.30 5.44
CA PHE A 50 -1.67 9.68 5.77
C PHE A 50 -0.16 9.92 5.71
N LEU A 51 0.67 9.02 6.25
CA LEU A 51 2.13 9.14 6.23
C LEU A 51 2.67 9.16 4.80
N ARG A 52 2.19 8.28 3.93
CA ARG A 52 2.54 8.28 2.51
C ARG A 52 2.14 9.59 1.85
N ASP A 53 0.93 10.10 2.09
CA ASP A 53 0.48 11.36 1.51
C ASP A 53 1.40 12.53 1.92
N ARG A 54 1.91 12.54 3.17
CA ARG A 54 2.88 13.53 3.65
C ARG A 54 4.25 13.37 2.98
N LEU A 55 4.75 12.15 2.84
CA LEU A 55 5.98 11.91 2.08
C LEU A 55 5.84 12.37 0.63
N LEU A 56 4.71 12.07 -0.03
CA LEU A 56 4.46 12.49 -1.41
C LEU A 56 4.35 14.00 -1.55
N GLN A 57 3.82 14.68 -0.54
CA GLN A 57 3.77 16.14 -0.50
C GLN A 57 5.19 16.76 -0.49
N LEU A 58 6.14 16.19 0.26
CA LEU A 58 7.54 16.59 0.21
C LEU A 58 8.16 16.29 -1.16
N GLY A 59 7.85 15.12 -1.70
CA GLY A 59 8.35 14.66 -2.99
C GLY A 59 7.90 15.52 -4.19
N LYS A 60 6.80 16.26 -4.09
CA LYS A 60 6.40 17.21 -5.14
C LYS A 60 7.36 18.40 -5.28
N ARG A 61 8.11 18.73 -4.23
CA ARG A 61 9.00 19.89 -4.19
C ARG A 61 10.48 19.51 -4.26
N LEU A 62 10.82 18.29 -3.86
CA LEU A 62 12.18 17.74 -3.94
C LEU A 62 12.23 16.62 -4.97
N PRO A 63 13.17 16.61 -5.92
CA PRO A 63 13.32 15.47 -6.82
C PRO A 63 13.75 14.24 -6.02
N PHE A 64 13.06 13.11 -6.20
CA PHE A 64 13.34 11.88 -5.48
C PHE A 64 13.09 10.64 -6.37
N ARG A 65 13.69 9.52 -6.00
CA ARG A 65 13.46 8.21 -6.63
C ARG A 65 12.38 7.44 -5.88
N GLN A 66 11.55 6.68 -6.60
CA GLN A 66 10.50 5.87 -5.98
C GLN A 66 11.04 4.93 -4.89
N GLN A 67 12.25 4.39 -5.09
CA GLN A 67 12.92 3.54 -4.11
C GLN A 67 13.16 4.26 -2.77
N CYS A 68 13.56 5.53 -2.80
CA CYS A 68 13.75 6.35 -1.59
C CYS A 68 12.47 6.52 -0.76
N MET A 69 11.31 6.62 -1.42
CA MET A 69 10.00 6.66 -0.74
C MET A 69 9.62 5.33 -0.11
N ALA A 70 9.84 4.25 -0.84
CA ALA A 70 9.60 2.90 -0.34
C ALA A 70 10.46 2.63 0.92
N THR A 71 11.74 3.00 0.89
CA THR A 71 12.66 2.87 2.02
C THR A 71 12.20 3.73 3.20
N ALA A 72 11.78 4.98 2.96
CA ALA A 72 11.23 5.84 4.02
C ALA A 72 10.00 5.22 4.71
N LEU A 73 9.06 4.66 3.94
CA LEU A 73 7.88 3.99 4.50
C LEU A 73 8.26 2.76 5.33
N VAL A 74 9.24 1.96 4.88
CA VAL A 74 9.75 0.82 5.66
C VAL A 74 10.41 1.29 6.95
N TYR A 75 11.14 2.41 6.95
CA TYR A 75 11.70 2.98 8.17
C TYR A 75 10.62 3.39 9.17
N LEU A 76 9.53 4.00 8.70
CA LEU A 76 8.39 4.34 9.55
C LEU A 76 7.74 3.08 10.15
N HIS A 77 7.53 2.03 9.34
CA HIS A 77 7.05 0.73 9.82
C HIS A 77 7.91 0.17 10.94
N ARG A 78 9.23 0.12 10.74
CA ARG A 78 10.19 -0.41 11.72
C ARG A 78 10.21 0.43 13.00
N TYR A 79 10.21 1.75 12.87
CA TYR A 79 10.23 2.67 14.00
C TYR A 79 8.99 2.54 14.90
N PHE A 80 7.81 2.38 14.29
CA PHE A 80 6.56 2.21 15.04
C PHE A 80 6.36 0.83 15.68
N LEU A 81 7.34 -0.09 15.58
CA LEU A 81 7.34 -1.32 16.37
C LEU A 81 7.87 -1.10 17.79
N SER A 82 8.77 -0.13 17.97
CA SER A 82 9.37 0.19 19.27
C SER A 82 8.72 1.40 19.95
N THR A 83 8.21 2.34 19.16
CA THR A 83 7.71 3.64 19.66
C THR A 83 6.27 3.87 19.20
N PRO A 84 5.32 4.20 20.09
CA PRO A 84 3.95 4.48 19.69
C PRO A 84 3.87 5.80 18.91
N MET A 85 2.97 5.86 17.92
CA MET A 85 2.83 7.00 17.01
C MET A 85 2.53 8.33 17.73
N GLN A 86 1.88 8.26 18.90
CA GLN A 86 1.48 9.42 19.71
C GLN A 86 2.65 10.11 20.43
N ASN A 87 3.77 9.41 20.62
CA ASN A 87 4.92 9.95 21.38
C ASN A 87 5.87 10.79 20.52
N VAL A 88 5.65 10.86 19.21
CA VAL A 88 6.59 11.44 18.26
C VAL A 88 5.88 12.45 17.37
N ASN A 89 6.58 13.54 17.04
CA ASN A 89 6.12 14.44 16.00
C ASN A 89 6.19 13.71 14.64
N ILE A 90 5.03 13.25 14.18
CA ILE A 90 4.90 12.46 12.95
C ILE A 90 5.48 13.19 11.74
N TYR A 91 5.29 14.50 11.63
CA TYR A 91 5.83 15.27 10.52
C TYR A 91 7.35 15.30 10.56
N LEU A 92 7.95 15.44 11.76
CA LEU A 92 9.40 15.50 11.93
C LEU A 92 10.00 14.14 11.55
N LEU A 93 9.38 13.07 12.03
CA LEU A 93 9.75 11.70 11.71
C LEU A 93 9.64 11.43 10.21
N VAL A 94 8.57 11.88 9.54
CA VAL A 94 8.39 11.74 8.09
C VAL A 94 9.49 12.48 7.30
N ALA A 95 9.78 13.73 7.64
CA ALA A 95 10.84 14.49 6.99
C ALA A 95 12.23 13.87 7.22
N THR A 96 12.46 13.35 8.43
CA THR A 96 13.70 12.67 8.81
C THR A 96 13.84 11.33 8.09
N ALA A 97 12.77 10.54 7.99
CA ALA A 97 12.76 9.27 7.30
C ALA A 97 13.08 9.46 5.81
N PHE A 98 12.52 10.49 5.18
CA PHE A 98 12.86 10.89 3.81
C PHE A 98 14.33 11.33 3.66
N TYR A 99 14.83 12.14 4.59
CA TYR A 99 16.24 12.57 4.57
C TYR A 99 17.21 11.39 4.74
N LEU A 100 16.92 10.48 5.67
CA LEU A 100 17.75 9.31 5.92
C LEU A 100 17.71 8.35 4.72
N SER A 101 16.52 8.07 4.18
CA SER A 101 16.38 7.17 3.04
C SER A 101 17.03 7.72 1.78
N SER A 102 17.03 9.04 1.57
CA SER A 102 17.71 9.64 0.42
C SER A 102 19.23 9.49 0.51
N LYS A 103 19.80 9.53 1.71
CA LYS A 103 21.22 9.21 1.93
C LYS A 103 21.54 7.74 1.66
N THR A 104 20.70 6.82 2.11
CA THR A 104 20.96 5.38 1.99
C THR A 104 20.73 4.84 0.58
N GLU A 105 19.85 5.49 -0.19
CA GLU A 105 19.54 5.15 -1.59
C GLU A 105 20.39 5.96 -2.59
N GLU A 106 21.54 6.49 -2.16
CA GLU A 106 22.50 7.20 -3.03
C GLU A 106 21.88 8.40 -3.80
N SER A 107 20.90 9.08 -3.20
CA SER A 107 20.26 10.30 -3.72
C SER A 107 20.16 11.41 -2.66
N PRO A 108 21.27 11.78 -1.99
CA PRO A 108 21.25 12.60 -0.79
C PRO A 108 20.79 14.05 -1.04
N HIS A 109 20.00 14.58 -0.11
CA HIS A 109 19.63 16.00 -0.08
C HIS A 109 20.30 16.70 1.10
N HIS A 110 20.56 18.00 0.98
CA HIS A 110 21.11 18.77 2.09
C HIS A 110 20.07 18.94 3.21
N ILE A 111 20.45 18.73 4.47
CA ILE A 111 19.52 18.76 5.62
C ILE A 111 18.72 20.06 5.74
N ARG A 112 19.35 21.21 5.48
CA ARG A 112 18.65 22.52 5.51
C ARG A 112 17.58 22.64 4.43
N LEU A 113 17.78 21.99 3.28
CA LEU A 113 16.82 21.99 2.19
C LEU A 113 15.60 21.16 2.59
N VAL A 114 15.80 19.95 3.11
CA VAL A 114 14.69 19.10 3.58
C VAL A 114 13.90 19.78 4.69
N ALA A 115 14.59 20.39 5.67
CA ALA A 115 13.94 21.12 6.76
C ALA A 115 13.15 22.34 6.25
N ALA A 116 13.69 23.08 5.26
CA ALA A 116 13.00 24.22 4.67
C ALA A 116 11.73 23.79 3.93
N GLU A 117 11.80 22.73 3.13
CA GLU A 117 10.66 22.19 2.39
C GLU A 117 9.58 21.63 3.32
N ALA A 118 9.97 20.90 4.37
CA ALA A 118 9.05 20.40 5.39
C ALA A 118 8.33 21.55 6.09
N ARG A 119 9.03 22.64 6.43
CA ARG A 119 8.42 23.83 7.03
C ARG A 119 7.48 24.56 6.07
N GLN A 120 7.84 24.62 4.80
CA GLN A 120 6.97 25.22 3.79
C GLN A 120 5.75 24.34 3.50
N ALA A 121 5.82 23.03 3.72
CA ALA A 121 4.68 22.12 3.61
C ALA A 121 3.78 22.17 4.85
N TRP A 122 4.36 22.26 6.04
CA TRP A 122 3.66 22.17 7.34
C TRP A 122 4.19 23.19 8.37
N PRO A 123 3.91 24.49 8.20
CA PRO A 123 4.55 25.56 8.97
C PRO A 123 4.23 25.53 10.47
N GLU A 124 3.03 25.10 10.87
CA GLU A 124 2.60 25.09 12.29
C GLU A 124 3.03 23.84 13.06
N LEU A 125 3.50 22.80 12.39
CA LEU A 125 3.71 21.46 12.97
C LEU A 125 5.19 21.04 12.93
N MET A 126 6.02 21.83 12.23
CA MET A 126 7.45 21.63 12.11
C MET A 126 8.23 22.52 13.07
N PRO A 127 9.16 21.94 13.85
CA PRO A 127 10.18 22.70 14.54
C PRO A 127 10.92 23.72 13.66
N GLY A 128 11.22 24.89 14.22
CA GLY A 128 12.08 25.89 13.58
C GLY A 128 13.53 25.43 13.44
N ASP A 129 13.97 24.54 14.32
CA ASP A 129 15.36 24.17 14.49
C ASP A 129 15.78 22.98 13.61
N VAL A 130 16.82 23.18 12.79
CA VAL A 130 17.35 22.13 11.90
C VAL A 130 18.03 21.00 12.69
N PHE A 131 18.59 21.29 13.87
CA PHE A 131 19.30 20.27 14.67
C PHE A 131 18.37 19.16 15.17
N ARG A 132 17.07 19.44 15.36
CA ARG A 132 16.08 18.43 15.77
C ARG A 132 15.83 17.37 14.71
N LEU A 133 15.97 17.74 13.44
CA LEU A 133 15.95 16.77 12.35
C LEU A 133 17.18 15.84 12.47
N GLY A 134 18.34 16.39 12.83
CA GLY A 134 19.55 15.60 13.12
C GLY A 134 19.41 14.69 14.35
N GLU A 135 18.80 15.17 15.43
CA GLU A 135 18.52 14.34 16.61
C GLU A 135 17.52 13.23 16.31
N MET A 136 16.44 13.56 15.58
CA MET A 136 15.47 12.56 15.14
C MET A 136 16.11 11.54 14.19
N GLU A 137 17.06 11.95 13.34
CA GLU A 137 17.82 11.03 12.50
C GLU A 137 18.60 10.03 13.34
N PHE A 138 19.30 10.51 14.36
CA PHE A 138 20.04 9.64 15.27
C PHE A 138 19.10 8.66 15.97
N CYS A 139 17.96 9.13 16.48
CA CYS A 139 16.94 8.28 17.10
C CYS A 139 16.42 7.21 16.13
N LEU A 140 16.09 7.59 14.89
CA LEU A 140 15.59 6.67 13.87
C LEU A 140 16.62 5.58 13.53
N ILE A 141 17.89 5.93 13.38
CA ILE A 141 18.99 4.98 13.14
C ILE A 141 19.17 4.03 14.33
N SER A 142 19.12 4.57 15.56
CA SER A 142 19.28 3.80 16.80
C SER A 142 18.18 2.76 16.96
N GLU A 143 16.92 3.15 16.77
CA GLU A 143 15.77 2.24 16.85
C GLU A 143 15.83 1.13 15.80
N MET A 144 16.27 1.45 14.59
CA MET A 144 16.46 0.45 13.52
C MET A 144 17.76 -0.35 13.65
N ARG A 145 18.53 -0.16 14.73
CA ARG A 145 19.81 -0.85 15.01
C ARG A 145 20.80 -0.77 13.84
N SER A 146 20.82 0.38 13.15
CA SER A 146 21.65 0.65 11.97
C SER A 146 21.42 -0.31 10.78
N GLN A 147 20.26 -0.97 10.70
CA GLN A 147 19.91 -1.88 9.61
C GLN A 147 19.16 -1.12 8.52
N LEU A 148 19.90 -0.34 7.73
CA LEU A 148 19.34 0.65 6.82
C LEU A 148 19.04 0.12 5.42
N ILE A 149 19.67 -0.96 4.99
CA ILE A 149 19.47 -1.52 3.65
C ILE A 149 18.13 -2.27 3.57
N VAL A 150 17.33 -1.92 2.55
CA VAL A 150 16.01 -2.53 2.30
C VAL A 150 15.99 -3.13 0.90
N TRP A 151 15.43 -4.33 0.78
CA TRP A 151 15.20 -5.03 -0.47
C TRP A 151 13.78 -4.77 -0.94
N HIS A 152 13.65 -4.27 -2.17
CA HIS A 152 12.38 -3.90 -2.77
C HIS A 152 11.91 -4.90 -3.84
N PRO A 153 10.58 -5.08 -4.00
CA PRO A 153 9.98 -6.01 -4.96
C PRO A 153 10.12 -5.56 -6.43
N TYR A 154 10.50 -4.31 -6.70
CA TYR A 154 10.54 -3.75 -8.06
C TYR A 154 11.43 -4.54 -9.03
N ARG A 155 12.61 -4.98 -8.56
CA ARG A 155 13.53 -5.78 -9.38
C ARG A 155 12.93 -7.14 -9.73
N THR A 156 12.27 -7.78 -8.77
CA THR A 156 11.59 -9.06 -9.00
C THR A 156 10.45 -8.89 -10.00
N LEU A 157 9.67 -7.82 -9.92
CA LEU A 157 8.58 -7.57 -10.87
C LEU A 157 9.11 -7.44 -12.31
N ILE A 158 10.24 -6.76 -12.51
CA ILE A 158 10.88 -6.63 -13.83
C ILE A 158 11.34 -8.01 -14.32
N ALA A 159 12.00 -8.81 -13.47
CA ALA A 159 12.40 -10.17 -13.82
C ALA A 159 11.22 -11.08 -14.18
N LEU A 160 10.08 -10.95 -13.48
CA LEU A 160 8.85 -11.69 -13.80
C LEU A 160 8.27 -11.32 -15.17
N LYS A 161 8.44 -10.08 -15.62
CA LYS A 161 8.03 -9.66 -16.97
C LYS A 161 8.88 -10.28 -18.07
N GLU A 162 10.16 -10.50 -17.82
CA GLU A 162 11.09 -11.10 -18.79
C GLU A 162 10.80 -12.59 -19.01
N ASN A 163 10.09 -13.24 -18.07
CA ASN A 163 9.64 -14.62 -18.22
C ASN A 163 8.55 -14.75 -19.30
N GLN A 164 8.87 -15.51 -20.35
CA GLN A 164 8.01 -15.68 -21.53
C GLN A 164 6.70 -16.43 -21.23
N ASP A 165 6.69 -17.26 -20.19
CA ASP A 165 5.52 -18.09 -19.82
C ASP A 165 4.36 -17.26 -19.26
N LEU A 166 4.67 -16.15 -18.58
CA LEU A 166 3.69 -15.29 -17.91
C LEU A 166 3.03 -14.28 -18.86
N ARG A 167 3.68 -13.96 -19.99
CA ARG A 167 3.18 -13.05 -21.06
C ARG A 167 2.53 -11.76 -20.51
N LEU A 168 3.20 -11.12 -19.56
CA LEU A 168 2.71 -9.89 -18.92
C LEU A 168 2.73 -8.71 -19.90
N THR A 169 1.62 -8.00 -19.97
CA THR A 169 1.49 -6.75 -20.75
C THR A 169 2.05 -5.57 -19.97
N ASN A 170 2.40 -4.50 -20.69
CA ASN A 170 2.90 -3.26 -20.06
C ASN A 170 1.85 -2.61 -19.14
N ASP A 171 0.55 -2.77 -19.44
CA ASP A 171 -0.53 -2.28 -18.58
C ASP A 171 -0.62 -3.06 -17.26
N GLU A 172 -0.51 -4.40 -17.32
CA GLU A 172 -0.47 -5.27 -16.13
C GLU A 172 0.76 -4.95 -15.27
N LEU A 173 1.92 -4.74 -15.90
CA LEU A 173 3.14 -4.33 -15.21
C LEU A 173 2.97 -2.99 -14.50
N GLY A 174 2.38 -2.00 -15.18
CA GLY A 174 2.12 -0.69 -14.62
C GLY A 174 1.17 -0.72 -13.42
N LEU A 175 0.11 -1.53 -13.52
CA LEU A 175 -0.81 -1.74 -12.41
C LEU A 175 -0.12 -2.48 -11.25
N ALA A 176 0.65 -3.54 -11.51
CA ALA A 176 1.41 -4.25 -10.49
C ALA A 176 2.41 -3.34 -9.77
N TRP A 177 3.06 -2.43 -10.50
CA TRP A 177 3.94 -1.43 -9.90
C TRP A 177 3.20 -0.49 -8.94
N SER A 178 2.01 -0.02 -9.32
CA SER A 178 1.15 0.78 -8.44
C SER A 178 0.72 0.00 -7.20
N ILE A 179 0.32 -1.26 -7.35
CA ILE A 179 -0.07 -2.13 -6.23
C ILE A 179 1.11 -2.37 -5.27
N ILE A 180 2.33 -2.56 -5.80
CA ILE A 180 3.56 -2.60 -4.99
C ILE A 180 3.71 -1.32 -4.16
N ASN A 181 3.49 -0.15 -4.76
CA ASN A 181 3.63 1.11 -4.04
C ASN A 181 2.61 1.25 -2.91
N ASP A 182 1.40 0.73 -3.10
CA ASP A 182 0.36 0.72 -2.09
C ASP A 182 0.64 -0.33 -0.99
N SER A 183 1.35 -1.43 -1.32
CA SER A 183 1.73 -2.46 -0.34
C SER A 183 2.62 -1.95 0.80
N TYR A 184 3.32 -0.82 0.62
CA TYR A 184 4.08 -0.20 1.71
C TYR A 184 3.20 0.47 2.78
N MET A 185 1.89 0.58 2.56
CA MET A 185 0.95 1.05 3.59
C MET A 185 0.46 -0.08 4.50
N THR A 186 0.69 -1.33 4.13
CA THR A 186 0.33 -2.52 4.90
C THR A 186 1.53 -3.08 5.65
N ASP A 187 1.35 -4.18 6.38
CA ASP A 187 2.40 -4.87 7.11
C ASP A 187 3.22 -5.83 6.23
N LEU A 188 2.86 -5.96 4.94
CA LEU A 188 3.56 -6.82 3.97
C LEU A 188 5.07 -6.64 3.93
N PRO A 189 5.64 -5.41 4.00
CA PRO A 189 7.10 -5.24 4.01
C PRO A 189 7.80 -5.88 5.22
N LEU A 190 7.06 -6.20 6.28
CA LEU A 190 7.56 -6.83 7.51
C LEU A 190 7.20 -8.32 7.62
N THR A 191 6.17 -8.79 6.92
CA THR A 191 5.72 -10.19 6.98
C THR A 191 6.19 -11.02 5.79
N CYS A 192 6.32 -10.41 4.61
CA CYS A 192 6.61 -11.11 3.36
C CYS A 192 7.96 -10.72 2.76
N PRO A 193 8.66 -11.67 2.12
CA PRO A 193 9.80 -11.38 1.26
C PRO A 193 9.42 -10.50 0.05
N PRO A 194 10.36 -9.68 -0.48
CA PRO A 194 10.08 -8.79 -1.61
C PRO A 194 9.65 -9.55 -2.88
N HIS A 195 10.18 -10.75 -3.14
CA HIS A 195 9.75 -11.51 -4.31
C HIS A 195 8.27 -11.93 -4.22
N LEU A 196 7.81 -12.25 -3.01
CA LEU A 196 6.42 -12.64 -2.77
C LEU A 196 5.47 -11.45 -2.96
N ILE A 197 5.85 -10.26 -2.49
CA ILE A 197 5.08 -9.03 -2.70
C ILE A 197 4.94 -8.72 -4.19
N ALA A 198 5.99 -8.93 -5.00
CA ALA A 198 5.93 -8.76 -6.44
C ALA A 198 4.93 -9.72 -7.11
N ILE A 199 4.91 -10.99 -6.67
CA ILE A 199 3.98 -12.02 -7.15
C ILE A 199 2.54 -11.68 -6.77
N ILE A 200 2.30 -11.28 -5.52
CA ILE A 200 0.99 -10.82 -5.03
C ILE A 200 0.49 -9.67 -5.89
N ALA A 201 1.32 -8.65 -6.12
CA ALA A 201 0.96 -7.49 -6.92
C ALA A 201 0.69 -7.84 -8.38
N MET A 202 1.48 -8.74 -8.97
CA MET A 202 1.27 -9.24 -10.32
C MET A 202 -0.06 -10.00 -10.45
N LEU A 203 -0.36 -10.91 -9.52
CA LEU A 203 -1.60 -11.68 -9.52
C LEU A 203 -2.82 -10.76 -9.39
N LEU A 204 -2.77 -9.79 -8.48
CA LEU A 204 -3.81 -8.78 -8.33
C LEU A 204 -3.95 -7.92 -9.59
N ALA A 205 -2.85 -7.53 -10.23
CA ALA A 205 -2.91 -6.75 -11.47
C ALA A 205 -3.61 -7.51 -12.61
N VAL A 206 -3.31 -8.80 -12.78
CA VAL A 206 -3.93 -9.62 -13.83
C VAL A 206 -5.43 -9.83 -13.56
N VAL A 207 -5.82 -10.00 -12.30
CA VAL A 207 -7.23 -10.16 -11.92
C VAL A 207 -8.00 -8.84 -12.04
N PHE A 208 -7.40 -7.71 -11.67
CA PHE A 208 -8.10 -6.42 -11.63
C PHE A 208 -8.07 -5.63 -12.93
N LEU A 209 -7.07 -5.83 -13.80
CA LEU A 209 -6.96 -5.04 -15.03
C LEU A 209 -8.18 -5.16 -15.96
N PRO A 210 -8.80 -6.33 -16.19
CA PRO A 210 -10.00 -6.44 -17.01
C PRO A 210 -11.16 -5.59 -16.47
N THR A 211 -11.36 -5.62 -15.15
CA THR A 211 -12.39 -4.83 -14.46
C THR A 211 -12.08 -3.33 -14.48
N ALA A 212 -10.82 -2.95 -14.27
CA ALA A 212 -10.39 -1.55 -14.29
C ALA A 212 -10.51 -0.92 -15.70
N LYS A 213 -10.21 -1.69 -16.76
CA LYS A 213 -10.42 -1.26 -18.15
C LYS A 213 -11.90 -1.11 -18.48
N ALA A 214 -12.76 -2.01 -18.00
CA ALA A 214 -14.21 -1.90 -18.16
C ALA A 214 -14.81 -0.68 -17.42
N SER A 215 -14.23 -0.32 -16.26
CA SER A 215 -14.63 0.86 -15.47
C SER A 215 -14.08 2.19 -16.01
N GLY A 216 -13.12 2.17 -16.95
CA GLY A 216 -12.53 3.37 -17.55
C GLY A 216 -11.55 4.13 -16.63
N THR A 217 -11.03 3.49 -15.58
CA THR A 217 -10.22 4.13 -14.52
C THR A 217 -8.72 4.23 -14.83
N LEU A 218 -8.23 3.59 -15.91
CA LEU A 218 -6.81 3.56 -16.25
C LEU A 218 -6.50 4.36 -17.53
N ARG A 219 -5.56 5.32 -17.42
CA ARG A 219 -4.89 5.93 -18.58
C ARG A 219 -3.62 5.12 -18.92
N PRO A 220 -3.28 4.89 -20.21
CA PRO A 220 -2.11 4.12 -20.59
C PRO A 220 -0.80 4.76 -20.11
N ILE A 221 0.16 3.95 -19.66
CA ILE A 221 1.50 4.39 -19.24
C ILE A 221 2.41 4.46 -20.48
N SER A 222 3.11 5.59 -20.65
CA SER A 222 4.07 5.80 -21.74
C SER A 222 5.31 4.91 -21.60
N HIS A 223 5.78 4.37 -22.74
CA HIS A 223 6.85 3.38 -22.87
C HIS A 223 8.22 3.79 -22.25
N GLU A 224 8.52 5.08 -22.09
CA GLU A 224 9.78 5.55 -21.50
C GLU A 224 9.88 5.40 -19.97
N SER A 225 8.75 5.28 -19.27
CA SER A 225 8.72 5.30 -17.80
C SER A 225 9.05 3.96 -17.13
N LEU A 226 9.21 2.89 -17.92
CA LEU A 226 9.42 1.52 -17.44
C LEU A 226 10.90 1.07 -17.51
N VAL A 227 11.77 1.87 -18.15
CA VAL A 227 13.15 1.46 -18.47
C VAL A 227 14.16 1.87 -17.38
N ASN A 228 13.81 2.82 -16.49
CA ASN A 228 14.67 3.23 -15.38
C ASN A 228 13.90 3.36 -14.06
N PRO A 229 14.09 2.44 -13.09
CA PRO A 229 13.57 2.61 -11.72
C PRO A 229 14.20 3.79 -10.96
N ASP A 230 15.33 4.31 -11.45
CA ASP A 230 16.15 5.36 -10.83
C ASP A 230 15.93 6.78 -11.39
N SER A 231 15.05 6.95 -12.37
CA SER A 231 14.73 8.28 -12.90
C SER A 231 13.91 9.08 -11.89
N SER A 232 14.40 10.26 -11.51
CA SER A 232 13.68 11.23 -10.66
C SER A 232 12.36 11.76 -11.25
N ALA A 233 12.06 11.35 -12.48
CA ALA A 233 10.78 11.50 -13.15
C ALA A 233 10.18 10.11 -13.42
N GLY A 234 9.81 9.40 -12.35
CA GLY A 234 8.88 8.27 -12.47
C GLY A 234 7.51 8.78 -12.98
N PRO A 235 6.65 7.92 -13.55
CA PRO A 235 5.45 8.27 -14.32
C PRO A 235 4.34 9.03 -13.56
N PHE A 236 4.61 9.48 -12.34
CA PHE A 236 3.58 9.79 -11.37
C PHE A 236 3.29 11.26 -11.14
N SER A 237 4.04 12.24 -11.67
CA SER A 237 3.70 13.66 -11.43
C SER A 237 2.34 14.08 -12.03
N SER A 238 1.84 13.36 -13.03
CA SER A 238 0.55 13.65 -13.70
C SER A 238 -0.61 12.75 -13.24
N LEU A 239 -0.36 11.77 -12.36
CA LEU A 239 -1.35 10.80 -11.85
C LEU A 239 -1.76 11.04 -10.38
N VAL A 240 -1.24 12.10 -9.73
CA VAL A 240 -1.38 12.34 -8.27
C VAL A 240 -2.76 12.84 -7.84
N GLY A 241 -3.67 13.13 -8.76
CA GLY A 241 -5.04 13.46 -8.41
C GLY A 241 -5.90 12.20 -8.35
N ARG A 242 -6.12 11.62 -7.17
CA ARG A 242 -7.27 10.70 -6.88
C ARG A 242 -7.10 9.19 -7.17
N HIS A 243 -5.89 8.62 -7.13
CA HIS A 243 -5.65 7.21 -7.50
C HIS A 243 -6.15 6.16 -6.48
N GLY A 244 -5.97 6.38 -5.17
CA GLY A 244 -6.36 5.40 -4.13
C GLY A 244 -7.86 5.09 -4.09
N GLN A 245 -8.72 6.10 -4.28
CA GLN A 245 -10.18 5.92 -4.32
C GLN A 245 -10.65 5.22 -5.61
N ASN A 246 -9.97 5.44 -6.74
CA ASN A 246 -10.36 4.82 -8.02
C ASN A 246 -9.96 3.34 -8.12
N LEU A 247 -8.82 2.95 -7.54
CA LEU A 247 -8.48 1.53 -7.39
C LEU A 247 -9.44 0.85 -6.40
N SER A 248 -9.77 1.50 -5.27
CA SER A 248 -10.73 0.94 -4.33
C SER A 248 -12.11 0.72 -4.94
N GLY A 249 -12.64 1.67 -5.73
CA GLY A 249 -13.91 1.49 -6.42
C GLY A 249 -13.88 0.37 -7.47
N SER A 250 -12.79 0.28 -8.25
CA SER A 250 -12.59 -0.82 -9.23
C SER A 250 -12.41 -2.18 -8.54
N PHE A 251 -11.84 -2.16 -7.34
CA PHE A 251 -11.59 -3.30 -6.48
C PHE A 251 -12.87 -3.79 -5.78
N SER A 252 -13.70 -2.90 -5.23
CA SER A 252 -14.99 -3.22 -4.61
C SER A 252 -15.92 -3.88 -5.65
N ALA A 253 -15.88 -3.41 -6.89
CA ALA A 253 -16.54 -4.09 -8.01
C ALA A 253 -15.95 -5.48 -8.30
N ALA A 254 -14.63 -5.64 -8.34
CA ALA A 254 -13.99 -6.94 -8.60
C ALA A 254 -14.18 -7.97 -7.48
N VAL A 255 -14.09 -7.56 -6.20
CA VAL A 255 -14.27 -8.44 -5.03
C VAL A 255 -15.73 -8.75 -4.77
N GLY A 256 -16.64 -7.78 -4.91
CA GLY A 256 -18.08 -8.04 -4.87
C GLY A 256 -18.50 -9.08 -5.91
N ASN A 257 -17.87 -9.05 -7.09
CA ASN A 257 -18.08 -10.02 -8.16
C ASN A 257 -17.52 -11.42 -7.84
N LEU A 258 -16.43 -11.54 -7.08
CA LEU A 258 -15.87 -12.82 -6.60
C LEU A 258 -16.68 -13.42 -5.44
N GLN A 259 -17.16 -12.59 -4.51
CA GLN A 259 -17.90 -13.03 -3.30
C GLN A 259 -19.32 -13.54 -3.62
N MET A 260 -19.97 -13.00 -4.65
CA MET A 260 -21.31 -13.43 -5.09
C MET A 260 -21.34 -14.79 -5.82
N SER A 261 -20.20 -15.43 -6.06
CA SER A 261 -20.15 -16.75 -6.70
C SER A 261 -20.29 -17.94 -5.74
N ASN A 262 -20.28 -17.71 -4.41
CA ASN A 262 -20.19 -18.80 -3.43
C ASN A 262 -21.49 -19.12 -2.67
N ASN A 263 -22.65 -18.54 -3.04
CA ASN A 263 -23.87 -18.72 -2.25
C ASN A 263 -25.12 -19.16 -3.04
N ASN A 264 -24.96 -19.93 -4.12
CA ASN A 264 -26.13 -20.48 -4.82
C ASN A 264 -25.94 -21.93 -5.26
N GLN A 265 -25.84 -22.82 -4.28
CA GLN A 265 -26.30 -24.20 -4.43
C GLN A 265 -27.24 -24.56 -3.27
N GLN A 266 -28.37 -25.17 -3.64
CA GLN A 266 -29.36 -25.87 -2.81
C GLN A 266 -30.47 -25.04 -2.12
N PHE A 267 -31.64 -24.93 -2.75
CA PHE A 267 -32.77 -25.86 -2.56
C PHE A 267 -33.97 -25.45 -3.42
N GLY A 268 -34.48 -26.37 -4.24
CA GLY A 268 -35.76 -26.23 -4.91
C GLY A 268 -36.86 -26.97 -4.12
N GLN A 269 -38.02 -26.33 -3.96
CA GLN A 269 -39.31 -27.04 -3.95
C GLN A 269 -40.50 -26.10 -4.22
N HIS A 270 -41.47 -26.65 -4.95
CA HIS A 270 -42.72 -26.10 -5.45
C HIS A 270 -43.65 -25.41 -4.43
N SER A 271 -44.41 -24.39 -4.88
CA SER A 271 -45.88 -24.41 -4.81
C SER A 271 -46.54 -23.33 -5.69
N VAL A 272 -47.77 -23.60 -6.10
CA VAL A 272 -48.59 -22.93 -7.12
C VAL A 272 -49.63 -21.99 -6.48
N ASN A 273 -49.94 -20.89 -7.18
CA ASN A 273 -51.25 -20.24 -7.40
C ASN A 273 -51.50 -18.80 -6.85
N ASN A 274 -51.99 -17.95 -7.78
CA ASN A 274 -52.90 -16.79 -7.73
C ASN A 274 -52.89 -15.82 -6.51
N ASN A 275 -52.93 -14.50 -6.67
CA ASN A 275 -53.95 -13.75 -7.44
C ASN A 275 -53.58 -12.26 -7.61
N GLN A 276 -54.26 -11.61 -8.55
CA GLN A 276 -54.16 -10.24 -9.07
C GLN A 276 -54.09 -9.07 -8.04
N GLY A 277 -53.39 -7.99 -8.43
CA GLY A 277 -53.54 -6.65 -7.84
C GLY A 277 -52.65 -5.58 -8.51
N LYS A 278 -53.28 -4.70 -9.30
CA LYS A 278 -52.70 -3.54 -10.02
C LYS A 278 -51.79 -2.64 -9.17
N SER A 279 -50.68 -2.17 -9.74
CA SER A 279 -50.19 -0.78 -9.65
C SER A 279 -49.20 -0.49 -10.77
N ARG A 280 -49.16 0.77 -11.20
CA ARG A 280 -48.64 1.29 -12.46
C ARG A 280 -47.30 2.00 -12.20
N ALA A 281 -46.43 1.95 -13.21
CA ALA A 281 -45.32 2.88 -13.52
C ALA A 281 -43.90 2.60 -12.97
N ALA A 282 -42.96 2.70 -13.91
CA ALA A 282 -41.51 2.97 -13.79
C ALA A 282 -40.59 1.83 -13.34
N GLN A 283 -40.11 1.00 -14.30
CA GLN A 283 -38.82 0.32 -14.19
C GLN A 283 -38.29 -0.18 -15.55
N GLU A 284 -37.63 0.70 -16.30
CA GLU A 284 -36.70 0.31 -17.37
C GLU A 284 -35.38 1.02 -17.09
N SER A 285 -34.41 0.31 -16.48
CA SER A 285 -32.94 0.57 -16.47
C SER A 285 -32.25 -0.08 -15.26
N SER A 286 -32.24 -1.42 -15.15
CA SER A 286 -31.33 -2.09 -14.20
C SER A 286 -30.93 -3.53 -14.54
N THR A 287 -31.21 -4.01 -15.75
CA THR A 287 -30.91 -5.40 -16.14
C THR A 287 -29.65 -5.57 -17.00
N THR A 288 -29.06 -4.50 -17.54
CA THR A 288 -27.89 -4.60 -18.44
C THR A 288 -26.51 -4.64 -17.77
N ASP A 289 -26.37 -4.26 -16.50
CA ASP A 289 -25.05 -4.29 -15.82
C ASP A 289 -24.77 -5.64 -15.14
N ARG A 290 -25.80 -6.30 -14.58
CA ARG A 290 -25.64 -7.60 -13.88
C ARG A 290 -25.20 -8.75 -14.79
N ASP A 291 -25.58 -8.74 -16.07
CA ASP A 291 -25.16 -9.78 -17.02
C ASP A 291 -23.74 -9.56 -17.54
N LYS A 292 -23.27 -8.31 -17.63
CA LYS A 292 -21.86 -8.00 -17.95
C LYS A 292 -20.94 -8.44 -16.82
N ASP A 293 -21.33 -8.19 -15.57
CA ASP A 293 -20.53 -8.53 -14.39
C ASP A 293 -20.32 -10.04 -14.22
N LYS A 294 -21.35 -10.86 -14.47
CA LYS A 294 -21.21 -12.34 -14.47
C LYS A 294 -20.32 -12.85 -15.61
N THR A 295 -20.36 -12.20 -16.77
CA THR A 295 -19.55 -12.57 -17.93
C THR A 295 -18.06 -12.26 -17.70
N ILE A 296 -17.75 -11.19 -16.97
CA ILE A 296 -16.37 -10.81 -16.62
C ILE A 296 -15.75 -11.81 -15.64
N VAL A 297 -16.49 -12.27 -14.62
CA VAL A 297 -15.98 -13.26 -13.64
C VAL A 297 -15.71 -14.61 -14.30
N ALA A 298 -16.58 -15.05 -15.21
CA ALA A 298 -16.35 -16.26 -16.01
C ALA A 298 -15.11 -16.11 -16.90
N ALA A 299 -14.96 -14.96 -17.57
CA ALA A 299 -13.80 -14.67 -18.42
C ALA A 299 -12.47 -14.57 -17.65
N ILE A 300 -12.49 -14.15 -16.38
CA ILE A 300 -11.30 -14.14 -15.51
C ILE A 300 -10.88 -15.57 -15.17
N LYS A 301 -11.84 -16.46 -14.89
CA LYS A 301 -11.59 -17.87 -14.55
C LYS A 301 -11.09 -18.69 -15.76
N ASP A 302 -11.55 -18.33 -16.95
CA ASP A 302 -11.17 -18.94 -18.23
C ASP A 302 -9.97 -18.26 -18.90
N SER A 303 -9.34 -17.28 -18.25
CA SER A 303 -8.17 -16.61 -18.80
C SER A 303 -6.98 -17.58 -18.83
N GLU A 304 -6.52 -17.94 -20.04
CA GLU A 304 -5.30 -18.72 -20.25
C GLU A 304 -4.10 -18.13 -19.48
N LYS A 305 -4.05 -16.81 -19.31
CA LYS A 305 -3.02 -16.13 -18.52
C LYS A 305 -3.08 -16.45 -17.03
N LEU A 306 -4.29 -16.48 -16.43
CA LEU A 306 -4.44 -16.83 -15.02
C LEU A 306 -4.04 -18.29 -14.79
N GLN A 307 -4.39 -19.18 -15.71
CA GLN A 307 -3.95 -20.57 -15.68
C GLN A 307 -2.41 -20.68 -15.76
N ASN A 308 -1.76 -19.94 -16.64
CA ASN A 308 -0.28 -19.91 -16.72
C ASN A 308 0.35 -19.43 -15.41
N ILE A 309 -0.22 -18.40 -14.77
CA ILE A 309 0.29 -17.91 -13.48
C ILE A 309 0.09 -18.96 -12.39
N ILE A 310 -1.07 -19.63 -12.34
CA ILE A 310 -1.32 -20.69 -11.36
C ILE A 310 -0.34 -21.86 -11.57
N THR A 311 -0.14 -22.30 -12.81
CA THR A 311 0.87 -23.32 -13.15
C THR A 311 2.26 -22.90 -12.70
N PHE A 312 2.66 -21.65 -12.98
CA PHE A 312 3.93 -21.09 -12.53
C PHE A 312 4.06 -21.10 -11.00
N LEU A 313 3.02 -20.72 -10.25
CA LEU A 313 3.02 -20.73 -8.79
C LEU A 313 3.22 -22.14 -8.23
N VAL A 314 2.55 -23.13 -8.83
CA VAL A 314 2.66 -24.54 -8.43
C VAL A 314 4.05 -25.11 -8.76
N GLU A 315 4.57 -24.83 -9.95
CA GLU A 315 5.90 -25.30 -10.38
C GLU A 315 7.05 -24.66 -9.60
N SER A 316 6.90 -23.40 -9.20
CA SER A 316 7.94 -22.64 -8.50
C SER A 316 8.07 -23.00 -7.01
N GLY A 317 7.15 -23.80 -6.46
CA GLY A 317 7.16 -24.18 -5.04
C GLY A 317 7.00 -23.00 -4.08
N ILE A 318 6.35 -21.92 -4.53
CA ILE A 318 6.09 -20.72 -3.73
C ILE A 318 5.02 -21.04 -2.70
N ASP A 319 5.19 -20.52 -1.48
CA ASP A 319 4.21 -20.68 -0.40
C ASP A 319 2.90 -19.93 -0.73
N VAL A 320 1.91 -20.70 -1.17
CA VAL A 320 0.59 -20.19 -1.58
C VAL A 320 -0.18 -19.61 -0.39
N GLU A 321 0.04 -20.11 0.83
CA GLU A 321 -0.64 -19.60 2.02
C GLU A 321 -0.22 -18.15 2.31
N GLN A 322 1.08 -17.86 2.22
CA GLN A 322 1.57 -16.49 2.36
C GLN A 322 1.09 -15.57 1.21
N VAL A 323 0.94 -16.07 -0.02
CA VAL A 323 0.34 -15.30 -1.13
C VAL A 323 -1.11 -14.94 -0.80
N ILE A 324 -1.91 -15.90 -0.33
CA ILE A 324 -3.32 -15.67 0.04
C ILE A 324 -3.43 -14.63 1.16
N ASN A 325 -2.65 -14.79 2.22
CA ASN A 325 -2.62 -13.85 3.34
C ASN A 325 -2.23 -12.45 2.85
N GLY A 326 -1.24 -12.35 1.97
CA GLY A 326 -0.83 -11.05 1.45
C GLY A 326 -1.84 -10.40 0.51
N ILE A 327 -2.58 -11.19 -0.26
CA ILE A 327 -3.72 -10.71 -1.05
C ILE A 327 -4.84 -10.21 -0.13
N GLN A 328 -5.18 -10.95 0.92
CA GLN A 328 -6.19 -10.54 1.90
C GLN A 328 -5.82 -9.22 2.58
N GLU A 329 -4.54 -9.02 2.87
CA GLU A 329 -4.07 -7.78 3.45
C GLU A 329 -4.21 -6.58 2.49
N MET A 330 -3.89 -6.77 1.20
CA MET A 330 -4.14 -5.76 0.17
C MET A 330 -5.64 -5.47 -0.01
N ILE A 331 -6.47 -6.52 0.02
CA ILE A 331 -7.93 -6.40 -0.04
C ILE A 331 -8.44 -5.54 1.13
N SER A 332 -7.96 -5.84 2.34
CA SER A 332 -8.33 -5.10 3.54
C SER A 332 -7.88 -3.64 3.47
N LEU A 333 -6.68 -3.37 2.94
CA LEU A 333 -6.22 -1.99 2.71
C LEU A 333 -7.19 -1.21 1.83
N TYR A 334 -7.55 -1.75 0.66
CA TYR A 334 -8.42 -1.04 -0.27
C TYR A 334 -9.81 -0.79 0.34
N SER A 335 -10.38 -1.78 1.03
CA SER A 335 -11.66 -1.60 1.75
C SER A 335 -11.62 -0.45 2.76
N VAL A 336 -10.57 -0.37 3.58
CA VAL A 336 -10.43 0.69 4.61
C VAL A 336 -10.10 2.05 3.97
N TRP A 337 -9.46 2.06 2.81
CA TRP A 337 -9.14 3.30 2.09
C TRP A 337 -10.40 4.07 1.66
N GLU A 338 -11.53 3.40 1.42
CA GLU A 338 -12.80 4.10 1.11
C GLU A 338 -13.28 5.00 2.24
N GLU A 339 -12.99 4.61 3.48
CA GLU A 339 -13.36 5.34 4.69
C GLU A 339 -12.36 6.46 5.03
N TYR A 340 -11.25 6.55 4.30
CA TYR A 340 -10.19 7.51 4.61
C TYR A 340 -10.64 8.96 4.42
N ASN A 341 -10.64 9.69 5.53
CA ASN A 341 -10.85 11.13 5.57
C ASN A 341 -9.61 11.84 6.11
N GLU A 342 -8.86 12.47 5.20
CA GLU A 342 -7.62 13.19 5.52
C GLU A 342 -7.82 14.26 6.61
N LYS A 343 -8.96 14.96 6.62
CA LYS A 343 -9.24 16.03 7.58
C LYS A 343 -9.31 15.47 9.00
N THR A 344 -10.04 14.37 9.19
CA THR A 344 -10.19 13.72 10.50
C THR A 344 -8.86 13.22 11.04
N VAL A 345 -8.06 12.57 10.20
CA VAL A 345 -6.72 12.08 10.60
C VAL A 345 -5.80 13.25 10.95
N ARG A 346 -5.79 14.29 10.12
CA ARG A 346 -4.97 15.50 10.36
C ARG A 346 -5.33 16.19 11.68
N GLU A 347 -6.62 16.32 11.98
CA GLU A 347 -7.09 16.93 13.23
C GLU A 347 -6.72 16.07 14.46
N ALA A 348 -6.80 14.74 14.36
CA ALA A 348 -6.35 13.84 15.42
C ALA A 348 -4.85 13.99 15.69
N VAL A 349 -4.02 14.01 14.64
CA VAL A 349 -2.56 14.20 14.76
C VAL A 349 -2.24 15.58 15.33
N ALA A 350 -2.87 16.64 14.85
CA ALA A 350 -2.63 18.00 15.34
C ALA A 350 -3.02 18.16 16.82
N ARG A 351 -4.12 17.53 17.27
CA ARG A 351 -4.51 17.50 18.68
C ARG A 351 -3.47 16.78 19.53
N CYS A 352 -2.94 15.66 19.06
CA CYS A 352 -1.89 14.92 19.77
C CYS A 352 -0.60 15.73 19.89
N ILE A 353 -0.14 16.36 18.80
CA ILE A 353 1.08 17.17 18.80
C ILE A 353 0.96 18.35 19.78
N LYS A 354 -0.15 19.10 19.71
CA LYS A 354 -0.39 20.26 20.60
C LYS A 354 -0.60 19.84 22.05
N GLY A 355 -1.35 18.76 22.29
CA GLY A 355 -1.62 18.27 23.64
C GLY A 355 -0.39 17.70 24.35
N ARG A 356 0.62 17.25 23.59
CA ARG A 356 1.87 16.69 24.11
C ARG A 356 3.05 17.67 24.08
N GLY A 357 2.90 18.86 23.50
CA GLY A 357 3.99 19.84 23.32
C GLY A 357 5.10 19.34 22.39
N LEU A 358 4.75 18.57 21.35
CA LEU A 358 5.71 17.99 20.39
C LEU A 358 6.00 18.91 19.19
N ASP A 359 5.39 20.09 19.17
CA ASP A 359 5.67 21.22 18.29
C ASP A 359 6.93 21.99 18.69
N GLY A 360 7.23 21.92 20.00
CA GLY A 360 8.18 22.74 20.74
C GLY A 360 9.63 22.42 20.50
#